data_AF-A0A453LZ10-F1
#
_entry.id   AF-A0A453LZ10-F1
#
_cell.length_a   1.000
_cell.length_b   1.000
_cell.length_c   1.000
_cell.angle_alpha   90.00
_cell.angle_beta   90.00
_cell.angle_gamma   90.00
#
_symmetry.space_group_name_H-M   'P 1'
#
loop_
_entity.id
_entity.type
_entity.pdbx_description
1 polymer ?
#
loop_
_entity_poly.entity_id
_entity_poly.type
_entity_poly.pdbx_seq_one_letter_code
_entity_poly.pdbx_strand_id
1 'polypeptide(L)'
;RGNSLKDAASKAYAQVFAPHHGWAIRKAVGAGMYALPSKSQLLKKLNEDENSARAQMQSFVRSSGPVILYVEDLFTSKNLGLDW
;
A
#
# COMPACT_ATOMS: atom_id res chain seq x y z
N ARG A 1 19.85 -3.22 -9.69
CA ARG A 1 18.79 -3.79 -8.82
C ARG A 1 17.81 -2.67 -8.51
N GLY A 2 16.48 -2.86 -8.61
CA GLY A 2 15.52 -1.81 -8.24
C GLY A 2 14.37 -1.51 -9.20
N ASN A 3 14.18 -2.29 -10.27
CA ASN A 3 13.05 -2.08 -11.20
C ASN A 3 11.83 -2.98 -10.93
N SER A 4 11.95 -3.96 -10.02
CA SER A 4 10.83 -4.80 -9.61
C SER A 4 10.13 -4.18 -8.40
N LEU A 5 8.80 -4.17 -8.41
CA LEU A 5 7.96 -3.73 -7.29
C LEU A 5 7.48 -4.89 -6.42
N LYS A 6 7.76 -6.15 -6.80
CA LYS A 6 7.18 -7.35 -6.18
C LYS A 6 7.43 -7.41 -4.67
N ASP A 7 8.66 -7.17 -4.22
CA ASP A 7 8.99 -7.20 -2.80
C ASP A 7 8.28 -6.12 -2.00
N ALA A 8 8.27 -4.87 -2.51
CA ALA A 8 7.60 -3.76 -1.85
C ALA A 8 6.08 -3.98 -1.76
N ALA A 9 5.46 -4.38 -2.88
CA ALA A 9 4.03 -4.68 -2.94
C ALA A 9 3.65 -5.86 -2.05
N SER A 10 4.46 -6.93 -2.03
CA SER A 10 4.20 -8.11 -1.20
C SER A 10 4.29 -7.79 0.28
N LYS A 11 5.29 -7.00 0.71
CA LYS A 11 5.44 -6.56 2.10
C LYS A 11 4.27 -5.68 2.55
N ALA A 12 3.91 -4.67 1.76
CA ALA A 12 2.80 -3.78 2.08
C ALA A 12 1.46 -4.55 2.19
N TYR A 13 1.19 -5.45 1.23
CA TYR A 13 0.00 -6.28 1.26
C TYR A 13 -0.04 -7.21 2.48
N ALA A 14 1.08 -7.88 2.78
CA ALA A 14 1.18 -8.79 3.92
C ALA A 14 0.93 -8.09 5.25
N GLN A 15 1.37 -6.84 5.39
CA GLN A 15 1.18 -6.06 6.60
C GLN A 15 -0.26 -5.55 6.75
N VAL A 16 -0.85 -5.02 5.68
CA VAL A 16 -2.11 -4.25 5.80
C VAL A 16 -3.35 -5.08 5.47
N PHE A 17 -3.38 -5.80 4.35
CA PHE A 17 -4.61 -6.43 3.86
C PHE A 17 -4.67 -7.95 4.07
N ALA A 18 -3.52 -8.63 4.15
CA ALA A 18 -3.51 -10.07 4.34
C ALA A 18 -4.24 -10.56 5.61
N PRO A 19 -4.22 -9.83 6.76
CA PRO A 19 -5.00 -10.22 7.94
C PRO A 19 -6.52 -10.25 7.70
N HIS A 20 -7.03 -9.40 6.81
CA HIS A 20 -8.47 -9.24 6.54
C HIS A 20 -8.95 -10.05 5.31
N HIS A 21 -8.05 -10.71 4.58
CA HIS A 21 -8.39 -11.48 3.40
C HIS A 21 -8.30 -12.98 3.66
N GLY A 22 -9.37 -13.72 3.34
CA GLY A 22 -9.39 -15.18 3.35
C GLY A 22 -8.40 -15.82 2.36
N TRP A 23 -8.18 -17.14 2.49
CA TRP A 23 -7.16 -17.87 1.72
C TRP A 23 -7.26 -17.66 0.21
N ALA A 24 -8.47 -17.75 -0.36
CA ALA A 24 -8.69 -17.63 -1.79
C ALA A 24 -8.24 -16.25 -2.33
N ILE A 25 -8.57 -15.18 -1.60
CA ILE A 25 -8.17 -13.81 -1.97
C ILE A 25 -6.65 -13.64 -1.86
N ARG A 26 -6.02 -14.14 -0.79
CA ARG A 26 -4.55 -14.07 -0.67
C ARG A 26 -3.83 -14.80 -1.80
N LYS A 27 -4.37 -15.92 -2.29
CA LYS A 27 -3.83 -16.63 -3.47
C LYS A 27 -4.02 -15.83 -4.75
N ALA A 28 -5.20 -15.24 -4.96
CA ALA A 28 -5.45 -14.37 -6.09
C ALA A 28 -4.49 -13.17 -6.12
N VAL A 29 -4.25 -12.51 -4.98
CA VAL A 29 -3.27 -11.43 -4.87
C VAL A 29 -1.86 -11.91 -5.19
N GLY A 30 -1.43 -13.06 -4.66
CA GLY A 30 -0.13 -13.65 -4.97
C GLY A 30 0.07 -13.93 -6.47
N ALA A 31 -0.98 -14.40 -7.16
CA ALA A 31 -0.95 -14.56 -8.62
C ALA A 31 -0.91 -13.20 -9.34
N GLY A 32 -1.67 -12.21 -8.86
CA GLY A 32 -1.68 -10.85 -9.39
C GLY A 32 -0.31 -10.16 -9.33
N MET A 33 0.56 -10.52 -8.39
CA MET A 33 1.92 -9.96 -8.29
C MET A 33 2.79 -10.20 -9.53
N TYR A 34 2.48 -11.21 -10.36
CA TYR A 34 3.18 -11.44 -11.63
C TYR A 34 2.83 -10.42 -12.71
N ALA A 35 1.68 -9.74 -12.58
CA ALA A 35 1.21 -8.72 -13.50
C ALA A 35 1.57 -7.29 -13.06
N LEU A 36 2.36 -7.14 -11.99
CA LEU A 36 2.80 -5.81 -11.55
C LEU A 36 3.62 -5.11 -12.65
N PRO A 37 3.44 -3.78 -12.83
CA PRO A 37 4.33 -3.02 -13.68
C PRO A 37 5.75 -3.00 -13.10
N SER A 38 6.73 -2.72 -13.94
CA SER A 38 8.05 -2.30 -13.45
C SER A 38 7.97 -0.95 -12.72
N LYS A 39 8.98 -0.63 -11.91
CA LYS A 39 9.12 0.71 -11.30
C LYS A 39 9.09 1.80 -12.37
N SER A 40 9.82 1.62 -13.47
CA SER A 40 9.83 2.59 -14.58
C SER A 40 8.45 2.78 -15.24
N GLN A 41 7.68 1.70 -15.42
CA GLN A 41 6.32 1.78 -15.95
C GLN A 41 5.36 2.46 -14.98
N LEU A 42 5.51 2.22 -13.67
CA LEU A 42 4.73 2.91 -12.64
C LEU A 42 5.02 4.41 -12.64
N LEU A 43 6.30 4.81 -12.61
CA LEU A 43 6.69 6.23 -12.62
C LEU A 43 6.19 6.95 -13.87
N LYS A 44 6.28 6.30 -15.04
CA LYS A 44 5.69 6.83 -16.28
C LYS A 44 4.17 7.03 -16.17
N LYS A 45 3.45 6.10 -15.53
CA LYS A 45 1.99 6.23 -15.30
C LYS A 45 1.66 7.35 -14.32
N LEU A 46 2.53 7.61 -13.35
CA LEU A 46 2.40 8.73 -12.42
C LEU A 46 2.81 10.07 -13.03
N ASN A 47 3.45 10.07 -14.21
CA ASN A 47 4.05 11.23 -14.84
C ASN A 47 5.11 11.91 -13.95
N GLU A 48 5.92 11.08 -13.28
CA GLU A 48 6.95 11.52 -12.34
C GLU A 48 8.32 10.92 -12.70
N ASP A 49 9.39 11.61 -12.33
CA ASP A 49 10.73 11.03 -12.26
C ASP A 49 11.00 10.44 -10.86
N GLU A 50 12.18 9.84 -10.65
CA GLU A 50 12.50 9.23 -9.36
C GLU A 50 12.59 10.24 -8.19
N ASN A 51 13.00 11.47 -8.47
CA ASN A 51 13.17 12.51 -7.45
C ASN A 51 11.83 13.08 -7.05
N SER A 52 11.00 13.45 -8.04
CA SER A 52 9.68 14.01 -7.81
C SER A 52 8.76 12.97 -7.17
N ALA A 53 8.72 11.73 -7.68
CA ALA A 53 7.92 10.66 -7.10
C ALA A 53 8.30 10.39 -5.64
N ARG A 54 9.60 10.37 -5.30
CA ARG A 54 10.05 10.19 -3.93
C ARG A 54 9.59 11.32 -3.02
N ALA A 55 9.73 12.57 -3.46
CA ALA A 55 9.27 13.73 -2.69
C ALA A 55 7.75 13.68 -2.46
N GLN A 56 6.97 13.37 -3.49
CA GLN A 56 5.51 13.27 -3.38
C GLN A 56 5.06 12.09 -2.52
N MET A 57 5.68 10.91 -2.66
CA MET A 57 5.39 9.75 -1.80
C MET A 57 5.73 10.02 -0.33
N GLN A 58 6.83 10.71 -0.04
CA GLN A 58 7.17 11.11 1.33
C GLN A 58 6.17 12.13 1.89
N SER A 59 5.75 13.10 1.08
CA SER A 59 4.71 14.05 1.44
C SER A 59 3.39 13.34 1.76
N PHE A 60 2.99 12.38 0.92
CA PHE A 60 1.82 11.54 1.16
C PHE A 60 1.93 10.78 2.49
N VAL A 61 3.02 10.04 2.73
CA VAL A 61 3.21 9.28 3.98
C VAL A 61 3.12 10.17 5.22
N ARG A 62 3.76 11.35 5.18
CA ARG A 62 3.72 12.31 6.29
C ARG A 62 2.31 12.85 6.52
N SER A 63 1.58 13.13 5.44
CA SER A 63 0.26 13.77 5.51
C SER A 63 -0.85 12.77 5.84
N SER A 64 -0.73 11.52 5.37
CA SER A 64 -1.72 10.47 5.62
C SER A 64 -1.65 9.93 7.04
N GLY A 65 -0.47 9.92 7.68
CA GLY A 65 -0.29 9.38 9.03
C GLY A 65 -1.28 9.92 10.06
N PRO A 66 -1.39 11.23 10.26
CA PRO A 66 -2.38 11.81 11.18
C PRO A 66 -3.83 11.51 10.81
N VAL A 67 -4.15 11.41 9.51
CA VAL A 67 -5.51 11.11 9.04
C VAL A 67 -5.89 9.66 9.34
N ILE A 68 -4.97 8.72 9.13
CA ILE A 68 -5.17 7.31 9.49
C ILE A 68 -5.45 7.19 10.99
N LEU A 69 -4.61 7.81 11.82
CA LEU A 69 -4.79 7.80 13.27
C LEU A 69 -6.12 8.43 13.71
N TYR A 70 -6.55 9.51 13.06
CA TYR A 70 -7.85 10.12 13.32
C TYR A 70 -9.02 9.18 13.01
N VAL A 71 -8.96 8.46 11.88
CA VAL A 71 -10.00 7.48 11.52
C VAL A 71 -9.99 6.30 12.48
N GLU A 72 -8.81 5.78 12.85
CA GLU A 72 -8.69 4.72 13.86
C GLU A 72 -9.26 5.14 15.22
N ASP A 73 -8.94 6.35 15.67
CA ASP A 73 -9.49 6.93 16.91
C ASP A 73 -11.02 7.09 16.84
N LEU A 74 -11.56 7.51 15.70
CA LEU A 74 -13.01 7.67 15.54
C LEU A 74 -13.78 6.35 15.75
N PHE A 75 -13.24 5.23 15.25
CA PHE A 75 -13.85 3.91 15.42
C PHE A 75 -13.64 3.36 16.83
N THR A 76 -12.42 3.49 17.36
CA THR A 76 -12.07 2.93 18.68
C THR A 76 -12.72 3.72 19.82
N SER A 77 -12.77 5.06 19.76
CA SER A 77 -13.46 5.92 20.74
C SER A 77 -14.97 5.66 20.81
N LYS A 78 -15.57 5.14 19.73
CA LYS A 78 -16.97 4.74 19.65
C LYS A 78 -17.18 3.25 19.93
N ASN A 79 -16.14 2.54 20.34
CA ASN A 79 -16.16 1.10 20.63
C ASN A 79 -16.67 0.25 19.46
N LEU A 80 -16.36 0.65 18.22
CA LEU A 80 -16.73 -0.07 17.00
C LEU A 80 -15.69 -1.12 16.57
N GLY A 81 -14.44 -0.98 17.03
CA GLY A 81 -13.31 -1.83 16.64
C GLY A 81 -12.80 -1.57 15.22
N LEU A 82 -11.73 -2.26 14.83
CA LEU A 82 -11.06 -2.13 13.53
C LEU A 82 -10.92 -3.46 12.77
N ASP A 83 -11.24 -4.59 13.41
CA ASP A 83 -10.89 -5.95 12.95
C ASP A 83 -12.10 -6.79 12.53
N TRP A 84 -13.17 -6.15 12.04
CA TRP A 84 -14.35 -6.82 11.49
C TRP A 84 -14.10 -7.34 10.05
#